data_AF-A0A7C1EDC1-F1
#
_entry.id   AF-A0A7C1EDC1-F1
#
_cell.length_a   1.000
_cell.length_b   1.000
_cell.length_c   1.000
_cell.angle_alpha   90.00
_cell.angle_beta   90.00
_cell.angle_gamma   90.00
#
_symmetry.space_group_name_H-M   'P 1'
#
loop_
_entity.id
_entity.type
_entity.pdbx_description
1 polymer ?
#
loop_
_entity_poly.entity_id
_entity_poly.type
_entity_poly.pdbx_seq_one_letter_code
_entity_poly.pdbx_strand_id
1 'polypeptide(L)' 'MSKSVITVKIFGNEYTIKGVAQPDYIITLANYLNNSMQEVQDATGLKDTKKIAILAAIN' A
#
# COMPACT_ATOMS: atom_id res chain seq x y z
N MET A 1 7.25 1.37 -23.89
CA MET A 1 6.69 1.57 -22.53
C MET A 1 7.86 1.62 -21.55
N SER A 2 8.21 2.80 -21.04
CA SER A 2 9.34 2.99 -20.12
C SER A 2 8.99 2.36 -18.76
N LYS A 3 9.81 1.43 -18.27
CA LYS A 3 9.64 0.87 -16.92
C LYS A 3 10.11 1.92 -15.91
N SER A 4 9.23 2.33 -15.01
CA SER A 4 9.55 3.23 -13.90
C SER A 4 9.81 2.40 -12.64
N VAL A 5 10.87 2.75 -11.93
CA VAL A 5 11.18 2.17 -10.61
C VAL A 5 10.91 3.24 -9.57
N ILE A 6 10.00 2.96 -8.65
CA ILE A 6 9.63 3.89 -7.59
C ILE A 6 9.63 3.19 -6.24
N THR A 7 10.10 3.90 -5.23
CA THR A 7 10.05 3.45 -3.84
C THR A 7 8.92 4.19 -3.13
N VAL A 8 8.04 3.43 -2.48
CA VAL A 8 6.92 3.95 -1.69
C VAL A 8 6.96 3.36 -0.30
N LYS A 9 6.36 4.05 0.67
CA LYS A 9 6.21 3.58 2.05
C LYS A 9 4.75 3.25 2.30
N ILE A 10 4.46 2.00 2.65
CA ILE A 10 3.12 1.51 2.96
C ILE A 10 3.17 0.89 4.36
N PHE A 11 2.38 1.43 5.27
CA PHE A 11 2.21 0.93 6.63
C PHE A 11 3.54 0.70 7.37
N GLY A 12 4.41 1.71 7.31
CA GLY A 12 5.74 1.69 7.94
C GLY A 12 6.83 0.94 7.16
N ASN A 13 6.47 0.16 6.13
CA ASN A 13 7.39 -0.65 5.34
C ASN A 13 7.69 0.00 3.99
N GLU A 14 8.93 -0.09 3.52
CA GLU A 14 9.35 0.41 2.22
C GLU A 14 9.24 -0.67 1.14
N TYR A 15 8.69 -0.30 -0.01
CA TYR A 15 8.51 -1.19 -1.16
C TYR A 15 9.02 -0.53 -2.44
N THR A 16 9.85 -1.25 -3.17
CA THR A 16 10.30 -0.85 -4.50
C THR A 16 9.43 -1.50 -5.57
N ILE A 17 8.63 -0.68 -6.26
CA ILE A 17 7.71 -1.11 -7.31
C ILE A 17 8.34 -0.81 -8.67
N LYS A 18 8.42 -1.85 -9.51
CA LYS A 18 8.81 -1.74 -10.92
C LYS A 18 7.54 -1.85 -11.77
N GLY A 19 7.13 -0.74 -12.38
CA GLY A 19 5.84 -0.66 -13.09
C GLY A 19 5.94 0.10 -14.41
N VAL A 20 4.92 -0.10 -15.26
CA VAL A 20 4.70 0.74 -16.46
C VAL A 20 3.79 1.93 -16.17
N ALA A 21 3.17 1.96 -14.98
CA ALA A 21 2.31 3.04 -14.53
C ALA A 21 3.11 4.30 -14.19
N GLN A 22 2.44 5.46 -14.24
CA GLN A 22 3.07 6.72 -13.89
C GLN A 22 3.44 6.76 -12.40
N PRO A 23 4.59 7.34 -12.04
CA PRO A 23 5.04 7.49 -10.65
C PRO A 23 3.96 8.02 -9.70
N ASP A 24 3.27 9.09 -10.10
CA ASP A 24 2.26 9.77 -9.29
C ASP A 24 1.07 8.85 -8.97
N TYR A 25 0.68 8.01 -9.94
CA TYR A 25 -0.37 7.01 -9.72
C TYR A 25 0.05 5.97 -8.69
N ILE A 26 1.29 5.48 -8.76
CA ILE A 26 1.81 4.49 -7.80
C ILE A 26 1.90 5.10 -6.39
N ILE A 27 2.33 6.35 -6.26
CA ILE A 27 2.35 7.07 -4.98
C ILE A 27 0.93 7.21 -4.42
N THR A 28 -0.02 7.63 -5.26
CA THR A 28 -1.43 7.81 -4.85
C THR A 28 -2.02 6.49 -4.37
N LEU A 29 -1.78 5.41 -5.11
CA LEU A 29 -2.23 4.07 -4.74
C LEU A 29 -1.60 3.58 -3.43
N ALA A 30 -0.31 3.84 -3.21
CA ALA A 30 0.35 3.50 -1.96
C ALA A 30 -0.26 4.24 -0.76
N ASN A 31 -0.60 5.53 -0.92
CA ASN A 31 -1.28 6.32 0.11
C ASN A 31 -2.69 5.80 0.38
N TYR A 32 -3.45 5.46 -0.67
CA TYR A 32 -4.77 4.86 -0.55
C TYR A 32 -4.70 3.55 0.26
N LEU A 33 -3.78 2.66 -0.10
CA LEU A 33 -3.61 1.37 0.57
C LEU A 33 -3.16 1.53 2.02
N ASN A 34 -2.33 2.54 2.31
CA ASN A 34 -1.94 2.89 3.68
C ASN A 34 -3.14 3.30 4.53
N ASN A 35 -4.05 4.11 3.99
CA ASN A 35 -5.26 4.52 4.68
C ASN A 35 -6.21 3.33 4.92
N SER A 36 -6.43 2.49 3.91
CA SER A 36 -7.24 1.28 4.06
C SER A 36 -6.68 0.34 5.14
N MET A 37 -5.36 0.19 5.21
CA MET A 37 -4.73 -0.61 6.28
C MET A 37 -4.92 0.00 7.67
N GLN A 38 -4.90 1.34 7.79
CA GLN A 38 -5.18 2.02 9.06
C GLN A 38 -6.64 1.80 9.49
N GLU A 39 -7.59 1.96 8.57
CA GLU A 39 -9.02 1.74 8.85
C GLU A 39 -9.28 0.29 9.30
N VAL A 40 -8.66 -0.69 8.65
CA VAL A 40 -8.77 -2.10 9.04
C VAL A 40 -8.16 -2.33 10.42
N GLN A 41 -7.00 -1.72 10.72
CA GLN A 41 -6.39 -1.81 12.04
C GLN A 41 -7.32 -1.26 13.12
N ASP A 42 -7.90 -0.09 12.87
CA ASP A 42 -8.78 0.60 13.82
C ASP A 42 -10.09 -0.17 14.03
N ALA A 43 -10.65 -0.75 12.96
CA ALA A 43 -11.89 -1.52 13.02
C ALA A 43 -11.74 -2.91 13.67
N THR A 44 -10.59 -3.57 13.50
CA THR A 44 -10.40 -4.96 13.93
C THR A 44 -9.54 -5.12 15.18
N GLY A 45 -8.74 -4.10 15.54
CA GLY A 45 -7.74 -4.17 16.60
C GLY A 45 -6.59 -5.14 16.31
N LEU A 46 -6.47 -5.64 15.07
CA LEU A 46 -5.41 -6.56 14.69
C LEU A 46 -4.05 -5.86 14.75
N LYS A 47 -3.02 -6.62 15.13
CA LYS A 47 -1.60 -6.19 15.10
C LYS A 47 -0.79 -6.88 14.00
N ASP A 48 -1.35 -7.92 13.39
CA ASP A 48 -0.69 -8.67 12.33
C ASP A 48 -0.82 -7.90 11.01
N THR A 49 0.26 -7.23 10.61
CA THR A 49 0.33 -6.43 9.37
C THR A 49 -0.06 -7.22 8.13
N LYS A 50 0.23 -8.54 8.06
CA LYS A 50 -0.12 -9.34 6.88
C LYS A 50 -1.63 -9.57 6.81
N LYS A 51 -2.27 -9.87 7.94
CA LYS A 51 -3.74 -10.01 8.00
C LYS A 51 -4.44 -8.69 7.69
N ILE A 52 -3.92 -7.58 8.23
CA ILE A 52 -4.41 -6.24 7.93
C ILE A 52 -4.29 -5.94 6.43
N ALA A 53 -3.13 -6.23 5.81
CA ALA A 53 -2.93 -6.01 4.38
C ALA A 53 -3.87 -6.85 3.51
N ILE A 54 -4.11 -8.11 3.87
CA ILE A 54 -5.06 -8.97 3.15
C ILE A 54 -6.48 -8.41 3.25
N LEU A 55 -6.91 -7.99 4.44
CA LEU A 55 -8.25 -7.40 4.64
C LEU A 55 -8.39 -6.05 3.92
N ALA A 56 -7.37 -5.20 3.97
CA ALA A 56 -7.35 -3.91 3.29
C ALA A 56 -7.34 -4.04 1.75
N ALA A 57 -6.90 -5.19 1.22
CA ALA A 57 -6.96 -5.49 -0.21
C ALA A 57 -8.33 -6.04 -0.67
N ILE A 58 -9.18 -6.48 0.26
CA ILE A 58 -10.50 -7.06 -0.02
C ILE A 58 -11.61 -6.00 0.07
N ASN A 59 -11.48 -5.02 0.98
CA ASN A 59 -12.41 -3.89 1.15
C ASN A 59 -12.19 -2.78 0.13
#